data_AF-A0AAU2U4K7-F1
#
_entry.id   AF-A0AAU2U4K7-F1
#
_cell.length_a   1.000
_cell.length_b   1.000
_cell.length_c   1.000
_cell.angle_alpha   90.00
_cell.angle_beta   90.00
_cell.angle_gamma   90.00
#
_symmetry.space_group_name_H-M   'P 1'
#
loop_
_entity.id
_entity.type
_entity.pdbx_description
1 polymer ?
#
loop_
_entity_poly.entity_id
_entity_poly.type
_entity_poly.pdbx_seq_one_letter_code
_entity_poly.pdbx_strand_id
1 'polypeptide(L)' 'MDGYEHLDLDEIDFAPMEHDIERLRLLTLDETYELIRVLRTAAEEGGAAAQDADRLAREIGARIPSKS' A
#
# COMPACT_ATOMS: atom_id res chain seq x y z
N MET A 1 29.49 19.71 -13.56
CA MET A 1 28.69 20.39 -12.52
C MET A 1 27.27 20.25 -12.98
N ASP A 2 26.62 19.17 -12.54
CA ASP A 2 25.31 18.76 -13.06
C ASP A 2 24.23 19.55 -12.34
N GLY A 3 23.51 20.36 -13.11
CA GLY A 3 22.47 21.29 -12.67
C GLY A 3 21.20 20.57 -12.26
N TYR A 4 21.21 19.95 -11.09
CA TYR A 4 19.97 19.68 -10.37
C TYR A 4 19.54 21.00 -9.74
N GLU A 5 18.66 21.72 -10.43
CA GLU A 5 17.89 22.81 -9.83
C GLU A 5 17.24 22.26 -8.56
N HIS A 6 17.58 22.89 -7.44
CA HIS A 6 17.03 22.59 -6.14
C HIS A 6 15.55 22.96 -6.24
N LEU A 7 14.68 21.98 -6.50
CA LEU A 7 13.24 22.19 -6.51
C LEU A 7 12.85 22.67 -5.11
N ASP A 8 12.53 23.96 -4.98
CA ASP A 8 11.96 24.50 -3.76
C ASP A 8 10.60 23.84 -3.58
N LEU A 9 10.56 22.88 -2.64
CA LEU A 9 9.36 22.11 -2.32
C LEU A 9 8.21 23.00 -1.81
N ASP A 10 8.53 24.24 -1.45
CA ASP A 10 7.61 25.26 -0.99
C ASP A 10 6.79 25.88 -2.14
N GLU A 11 7.20 25.69 -3.41
CA GLU A 11 6.49 26.20 -4.60
C GLU A 11 5.58 25.13 -5.23
N ILE A 12 5.62 23.88 -4.75
CA ILE A 12 4.75 22.80 -5.23
C ILE A 12 3.42 22.88 -4.51
N ASP A 13 2.46 23.54 -5.16
CA ASP A 13 1.06 23.58 -4.72
C ASP A 13 0.43 22.19 -4.98
N PHE A 14 0.54 21.30 -3.98
CA PHE A 14 -0.10 19.98 -4.05
C PHE A 14 -1.62 20.18 -4.09
N ALA A 15 -2.23 19.84 -5.23
CA ALA A 15 -3.68 19.90 -5.37
C ALA A 15 -4.37 19.17 -4.20
N PRO A 16 -5.42 19.76 -3.58
CA PRO A 16 -6.19 19.08 -2.55
C PRO A 16 -6.77 17.80 -3.16
N MET A 17 -6.34 16.63 -2.69
CA MET A 17 -7.02 15.39 -3.05
C MET A 17 -8.48 15.49 -2.61
N GLU A 18 -9.41 15.20 -3.52
CA GLU A 18 -10.83 15.07 -3.21
C GLU A 18 -11.00 14.23 -1.93
N HIS A 19 -11.55 14.87 -0.89
CA HIS A 19 -11.69 14.31 0.46
C HIS A 19 -12.85 13.30 0.59
N ASP A 20 -13.52 12.94 -0.50
CA ASP A 20 -14.80 12.21 -0.48
C ASP A 20 -14.66 10.69 -0.48
N ILE A 21 -13.44 10.17 -0.58
CA ILE A 21 -13.13 8.79 -0.22
C ILE A 21 -12.45 8.89 1.13
N GLU A 22 -13.13 8.46 2.22
CA GLU A 22 -12.48 8.28 3.51
C GLU A 22 -11.20 7.49 3.27
N ARG A 23 -10.06 8.18 3.31
CA ARG A 23 -8.76 7.52 3.18
C ARG A 23 -8.71 6.55 4.34
N LEU A 24 -8.68 5.25 4.02
CA LEU A 24 -8.43 4.21 5.00
C LEU A 24 -7.29 4.70 5.88
N ARG A 25 -7.54 4.77 7.19
CA ARG A 25 -6.47 5.08 8.14
C ARG A 25 -5.31 4.13 7.85
N LEU A 26 -4.09 4.64 7.96
CA LEU A 26 -2.90 3.82 7.81
C LEU A 26 -3.05 2.59 8.71
N LEU A 27 -2.95 1.40 8.12
CA LEU A 27 -2.98 0.15 8.88
C LEU A 27 -1.79 0.14 9.83
N THR A 28 -2.03 -0.28 11.06
CA THR A 28 -0.95 -0.70 11.96
C THR A 28 -0.22 -1.91 11.36
N LEU A 29 0.99 -2.19 11.85
CA LEU A 29 1.76 -3.33 11.39
C LEU A 29 1.01 -4.66 11.62
N ASP A 30 0.34 -4.80 12.77
CA ASP A 30 -0.46 -5.99 13.09
C ASP A 30 -1.69 -6.12 12.18
N GLU A 31 -2.41 -5.02 11.93
CA GLU A 31 -3.52 -5.03 10.96
C GLU A 31 -3.04 -5.38 9.55
N THR A 32 -1.82 -4.97 9.18
CA THR A 32 -1.24 -5.31 7.88
C THR A 32 -0.92 -6.81 7.78
N TYR A 33 -0.39 -7.42 8.85
CA TYR A 33 -0.18 -8.87 8.88
C TYR A 33 -1.50 -9.65 8.81
N GLU A 34 -2.54 -9.20 9.52
CA GLU A 34 -3.86 -9.84 9.46
C GLU A 34 -4.47 -9.70 8.07
N LEU A 35 -4.34 -8.54 7.42
CA LEU A 35 -4.78 -8.36 6.04
C LEU A 35 -4.06 -9.31 5.08
N ILE A 36 -2.74 -9.46 5.19
CA ILE A 36 -1.98 -10.42 4.37
C ILE A 36 -2.49 -11.84 4.60
N ARG A 37 -2.82 -12.22 5.85
CA ARG A 37 -3.39 -13.53 6.16
C ARG A 37 -4.71 -13.74 5.44
N VAL A 38 -5.63 -12.77 5.51
CA VAL A 38 -6.93 -12.85 4.82
C VAL A 38 -6.76 -12.96 3.30
N LEU A 39 -5.86 -12.17 2.71
CA LEU A 39 -5.60 -12.21 1.26
C LEU A 39 -5.05 -13.56 0.81
N ARG A 40 -4.16 -14.18 1.60
CA ARG A 40 -3.64 -15.53 1.31
C ARG A 40 -4.75 -16.58 1.38
N THR A 41 -5.59 -16.53 2.41
CA THR A 41 -6.75 -17.43 2.52
C THR A 41 -7.68 -17.28 1.32
N ALA A 42 -8.00 -16.05 0.90
CA ALA A 42 -8.83 -15.81 -0.28
C ALA A 42 -8.18 -16.33 -1.58
N ALA A 43 -6.84 -16.24 -1.70
CA ALA A 43 -6.12 -16.82 -2.82
C ALA A 43 -6.18 -18.36 -2.83
N GLU A 44 -6.07 -18.99 -1.66
CA GLU A 44 -6.15 -20.44 -1.47
C GLU A 44 -7.56 -21.00 -1.74
N GLU A 45 -8.59 -20.27 -1.34
CA GLU A 45 -10.00 -20.62 -1.60
C GLU A 45 -10.36 -20.56 -3.10
N GLY A 46 -9.59 -19.80 -3.89
CA GLY A 46 -9.76 -19.69 -5.33
C GLY A 46 -10.89 -18.72 -5.76
N GLY A 47 -11.32 -18.84 -7.01
CA GLY A 47 -12.37 -17.97 -7.58
C GLY A 47 -11.83 -16.71 -8.27
N ALA A 48 -12.75 -15.80 -8.61
CA ALA A 48 -12.47 -14.67 -9.50
C ALA A 48 -11.40 -13.70 -8.98
N ALA A 49 -11.25 -13.58 -7.65
CA ALA A 49 -10.33 -12.65 -7.01
C ALA A 49 -9.00 -13.28 -6.58
N ALA A 50 -8.81 -14.60 -6.74
CA ALA A 50 -7.67 -15.30 -6.15
C ALA A 50 -6.31 -14.81 -6.64
N GLN A 51 -6.18 -14.53 -7.94
CA GLN A 51 -4.95 -14.02 -8.53
C GLN A 51 -4.59 -12.63 -7.99
N ASP A 52 -5.59 -11.75 -7.87
CA ASP A 52 -5.39 -10.42 -7.32
C ASP A 52 -5.08 -10.46 -5.83
N ALA A 53 -5.73 -11.35 -5.07
CA ALA A 53 -5.46 -11.53 -3.66
C ALA A 53 -4.01 -11.99 -3.40
N ASP A 54 -3.52 -12.96 -4.17
CA ASP A 54 -2.14 -13.45 -4.07
C ASP A 54 -1.11 -12.38 -4.46
N ARG A 55 -1.38 -11.62 -5.53
CA ARG A 55 -0.54 -10.49 -5.94
C ARG A 55 -0.46 -9.43 -4.85
N LEU A 56 -1.60 -9.01 -4.30
CA LEU A 56 -1.66 -8.00 -3.26
C LEU A 56 -0.96 -8.47 -1.97
N ALA A 57 -1.15 -9.72 -1.57
CA ALA A 57 -0.47 -10.29 -0.40
C ALA A 57 1.07 -10.21 -0.54
N ARG A 58 1.60 -10.48 -1.73
CA ARG A 58 3.04 -10.39 -2.03
C ARG A 58 3.54 -8.94 -2.05
N GLU A 59 2.83 -8.06 -2.75
CA GLU A 59 3.22 -6.65 -2.85
C GLU A 59 3.20 -5.94 -1.49
N ILE A 60 2.20 -6.21 -0.64
CA ILE A 60 2.11 -5.66 0.71
C ILE A 60 3.19 -6.28 1.61
N GLY A 61 3.36 -7.61 1.54
CA GLY A 61 4.37 -8.33 2.32
C GLY A 61 5.81 -7.86 2.06
N ALA A 62 6.12 -7.43 0.84
CA ALA A 62 7.44 -6.87 0.49
C ALA A 62 7.70 -5.47 1.07
N ARG A 63 6.66 -4.76 1.54
CA ARG A 63 6.75 -3.39 2.06
C ARG A 63 6.82 -3.32 3.59
N ILE A 64 6.63 -4.43 4.29
CA ILE A 64 6.62 -4.49 5.76
C ILE A 64 7.79 -5.33 6.30
N PRO A 65 8.23 -5.08 7.54
CA PRO A 65 9.19 -5.95 8.22
C PRO A 65 8.72 -7.40 8.26
N SER A 66 9.64 -8.36 8.35
CA SER A 66 9.29 -9.74 8.67
C SER A 66 8.87 -9.86 10.13
N LYS A 67 7.79 -10.62 10.41
CA LYS A 67 7.38 -10.95 11.77
C LYS A 67 8.51 -11.76 12.44
N SER A 68 9.02 -11.26 13.58
CA SER A 68 10.03 -11.96 14.38
C SER A 68 9.42 -13.10 15.19
#